data_AF-A0A915DTD0-F1
#
_entry.id   AF-A0A915DTD0-F1
#
_cell.length_a   1.000
_cell.length_b   1.000
_cell.length_c   1.000
_cell.angle_alpha   90.00
_cell.angle_beta   90.00
_cell.angle_gamma   90.00
#
_symmetry.space_group_name_H-M   'P 1'
#
loop_
_entity.id
_entity.type
_entity.pdbx_description
1 polymer ?
#
loop_
_entity_poly.entity_id
_entity_poly.type
_entity_poly.pdbx_seq_one_letter_code
_entity_poly.pdbx_strand_id
1 'polypeptide(L)'
;MPATLCAIKKTKITFYYNILGDRFAKESTEMESVTVEECRRMIQHKTCRHGQLRSAQKLSQTTNKVEVEFPGKFMSIFKGEQTTEVSNCYTSGISVSHSHNQPIAWPLSNTAHCWLKDGHCSLEDQSVTVWTPPTNTSLCKYSKMASWEGNVNAEDNSWTSTSGEFVLTFTPKHEMVQRDCKTDLVTDSDYCRFFWIDIFLV
;
A
#
# COMPACT_ATOMS: atom_id res chain seq x y z
N MET A 1 -6.42 1.28 -3.22
CA MET A 1 -6.89 0.02 -2.58
C MET A 1 -6.51 0.02 -1.11
N PRO A 2 -7.31 -0.59 -0.22
CA PRO A 2 -7.01 -0.65 1.20
C PRO A 2 -5.80 -1.54 1.47
N ALA A 3 -4.94 -1.11 2.38
CA ALA A 3 -3.78 -1.84 2.85
C ALA A 3 -3.56 -1.53 4.35
N THR A 4 -2.70 -2.29 5.02
CA THR A 4 -2.30 -2.06 6.41
C THR A 4 -0.80 -1.93 6.51
N LEU A 5 -0.32 -0.84 7.12
CA LEU A 5 1.07 -0.63 7.49
C LEU A 5 1.31 -1.21 8.88
N CYS A 6 2.38 -1.96 9.05
CA CYS A 6 2.87 -2.47 10.33
C CYS A 6 4.30 -1.95 10.56
N ALA A 7 4.56 -1.41 11.73
CA ALA A 7 5.91 -1.09 12.14
C ALA A 7 6.12 -1.19 13.64
N ILE A 8 7.39 -1.17 14.04
CA ILE A 8 7.81 -1.18 15.43
C ILE A 8 8.70 0.04 15.64
N LYS A 9 8.26 0.92 16.54
CA LYS A 9 9.00 2.12 16.93
C LYS A 9 9.68 1.85 18.26
N LYS A 10 11.01 1.88 18.27
CA LYS A 10 11.82 1.82 19.48
C LYS A 10 12.17 3.22 19.94
N THR A 11 11.87 3.50 21.20
CA THR A 11 12.12 4.77 21.87
C THR A 11 13.20 4.54 22.90
N LYS A 12 14.33 5.22 22.72
CA LYS A 12 15.47 5.18 23.62
C LYS A 12 15.55 6.50 24.36
N ILE A 13 15.55 6.45 25.69
CA ILE A 13 15.78 7.61 26.54
C ILE A 13 17.13 7.49 27.22
N THR A 14 17.99 8.45 26.93
CA THR A 14 19.29 8.62 27.56
C THR A 14 19.18 9.71 28.61
N PHE A 15 19.52 9.42 29.86
CA PHE A 15 19.28 10.31 30.99
C PHE A 15 20.41 10.32 32.01
N TYR A 16 20.65 11.46 32.63
CA TYR A 16 21.72 11.66 33.61
C TYR A 16 21.49 12.91 34.48
N TYR A 17 22.31 13.09 35.51
CA TYR A 17 22.43 14.38 36.20
C TYR A 17 23.72 15.08 35.80
N ASN A 18 23.65 16.39 35.58
CA ASN A 18 24.86 17.20 35.41
C ASN A 18 25.57 17.42 36.78
N ILE A 19 26.73 18.09 36.73
CA ILE A 19 27.52 18.44 37.94
C ILE A 19 26.77 19.37 38.92
N LEU A 20 25.71 20.04 38.48
CA LEU A 20 24.87 20.93 39.29
C LEU A 20 23.68 20.19 39.93
N GLY A 21 23.48 18.91 39.60
CA GLY A 21 22.35 18.12 40.08
C GLY A 21 21.03 18.41 39.35
N ASP A 22 21.10 18.97 38.13
CA ASP A 22 19.96 19.09 37.21
C ASP A 22 19.77 17.79 36.42
N ARG A 23 18.51 17.48 36.09
CA ARG A 23 18.13 16.29 35.33
C ARG A 23 18.18 16.57 33.84
N PHE A 24 18.81 15.67 33.11
CA PHE A 24 18.80 15.65 31.65
C PHE A 24 18.19 14.34 31.16
N ALA A 25 17.32 14.44 30.18
CA ALA A 25 16.79 13.30 29.43
C ALA A 25 16.71 13.68 27.96
N LYS A 26 17.24 12.80 27.11
CA LYS A 26 17.20 12.92 25.66
C LYS A 26 16.48 11.71 25.12
N GLU A 27 15.41 11.96 24.39
CA GLU A 27 14.69 10.93 23.65
C GLU A 27 15.24 10.80 22.23
N SER A 28 15.41 9.57 21.78
CA SER A 28 15.69 9.23 20.40
C SER A 28 14.77 8.10 19.96
N THR A 29 14.35 8.14 18.70
CA THR A 29 13.51 7.11 18.09
C THR A 29 14.31 6.38 17.01
N GLU A 30 14.13 5.06 16.94
CA GLU A 30 14.55 4.24 15.82
C GLU A 30 13.42 3.27 15.39
N MET A 31 13.47 2.83 14.15
CA MET A 31 12.53 1.84 13.60
C MET A 31 13.17 0.45 13.69
N GLU A 32 12.44 -0.52 14.22
CA GLU A 32 12.85 -1.93 14.19
C GLU A 32 12.19 -2.65 13.02
N SER A 33 12.89 -3.66 12.49
CA SER A 33 12.38 -4.50 11.43
C SER A 33 11.17 -5.32 11.84
N VAL A 34 10.19 -5.31 10.94
CA VAL A 34 8.97 -6.12 11.00
C VAL A 34 9.01 -7.13 9.87
N THR A 35 8.68 -8.38 10.15
CA THR A 35 8.50 -9.40 9.10
C THR A 35 7.06 -9.41 8.61
N VAL A 36 6.83 -9.98 7.43
CA VAL A 36 5.48 -10.12 6.88
C VAL A 36 4.59 -10.96 7.80
N GLU A 37 5.15 -12.01 8.39
CA GLU A 37 4.46 -12.89 9.35
C GLU A 37 4.10 -12.14 10.64
N GLU A 38 5.02 -11.32 11.15
CA GLU A 38 4.76 -10.48 12.31
C GLU A 38 3.66 -9.45 12.02
N CYS A 39 3.69 -8.81 10.84
CA CYS A 39 2.63 -7.90 10.42
C CYS A 39 1.27 -8.59 10.29
N ARG A 40 1.22 -9.79 9.67
CA ARG A 40 -0.02 -10.60 9.60
C ARG A 40 -0.55 -10.94 10.98
N ARG A 41 0.33 -11.31 11.92
CA ARG A 41 -0.03 -11.55 13.33
C ARG A 41 -0.57 -10.30 14.01
N MET A 42 0.05 -9.15 13.78
CA MET A 42 -0.44 -7.85 14.30
C MET A 42 -1.83 -7.51 13.78
N ILE A 43 -2.12 -7.81 12.52
CA ILE A 43 -3.42 -7.57 11.90
C ILE A 43 -4.48 -8.52 12.48
N GLN A 44 -4.21 -9.82 12.47
CA GLN A 44 -5.18 -10.88 12.78
C GLN A 44 -5.40 -11.07 14.28
N HIS A 45 -4.31 -11.13 15.04
CA HIS A 45 -4.35 -11.48 16.47
C HIS A 45 -4.21 -10.26 17.38
N LYS A 46 -3.95 -9.07 16.82
CA LYS A 46 -3.66 -7.85 17.58
C LYS A 46 -2.50 -8.06 18.56
N THR A 47 -1.48 -8.82 18.15
CA THR A 47 -0.29 -9.09 18.96
C THR A 47 1.00 -8.94 18.15
N CYS A 48 2.07 -8.55 18.83
CA CYS A 48 3.43 -8.55 18.29
C CYS A 48 4.41 -9.03 19.37
N ARG A 49 5.71 -9.06 19.07
CA ARG A 49 6.76 -9.44 20.05
C ARG A 49 6.84 -8.52 21.27
N HIS A 50 6.33 -7.30 21.17
CA HIS A 50 6.31 -6.30 22.25
C HIS A 50 4.96 -6.20 22.97
N GLY A 51 4.05 -7.17 22.79
CA GLY A 51 2.80 -7.28 23.54
C GLY A 51 1.54 -7.16 22.69
N GLN A 52 0.44 -6.81 23.35
CA GLN A 52 -0.89 -6.76 22.74
C GLN A 52 -1.24 -5.35 22.26
N LEU A 53 -1.67 -5.25 21.00
CA LEU A 53 -2.12 -4.02 20.39
C LEU A 53 -3.53 -3.69 20.88
N ARG A 54 -3.72 -2.43 21.27
CA ARG A 54 -5.02 -1.85 21.57
C ARG A 54 -5.47 -1.02 20.37
N SER A 55 -6.69 -1.26 19.91
CA SER A 55 -7.24 -0.55 18.75
C SER A 55 -7.91 0.76 19.17
N ALA A 56 -7.54 1.84 18.49
CA ALA A 56 -8.19 3.14 18.51
C ALA A 56 -8.48 3.53 17.06
N GLN A 57 -9.73 3.32 16.62
CA GLN A 57 -10.17 3.57 15.24
C GLN A 57 -9.32 2.81 14.19
N LYS A 58 -8.62 3.53 13.30
CA LYS A 58 -7.77 2.98 12.23
C LYS A 58 -6.34 2.65 12.67
N LEU A 59 -5.97 3.02 13.90
CA LEU A 59 -4.66 2.78 14.48
C LEU A 59 -4.79 1.70 15.56
N SER A 60 -3.95 0.68 15.56
CA SER A 60 -3.76 -0.16 16.74
C SER A 60 -2.34 -0.09 17.19
N GLN A 61 -2.09 0.01 18.50
CA GLN A 61 -0.73 0.11 19.03
C GLN A 61 -0.60 -0.56 20.40
N THR A 62 0.61 -1.02 20.73
CA THR A 62 0.97 -1.31 22.13
C THR A 62 1.13 0.01 22.89
N THR A 63 1.01 -0.02 24.20
CA THR A 63 1.16 1.17 25.07
C THR A 63 2.22 0.92 26.14
N ASN A 64 3.37 0.43 25.71
CA ASN A 64 4.52 0.22 26.58
C ASN A 64 5.08 1.58 26.96
N LYS A 65 5.23 1.82 28.27
CA LYS A 65 5.78 3.05 28.82
C LYS A 65 7.24 2.85 29.16
N VAL A 66 8.05 3.87 28.90
CA VAL A 66 9.39 3.94 29.51
C VAL A 66 9.24 4.65 30.85
N GLU A 67 9.79 4.05 31.88
CA GLU A 67 9.92 4.66 33.20
C GLU A 67 11.38 5.06 33.38
N VAL A 68 11.61 6.36 33.60
CA VAL A 68 12.94 6.91 33.84
C VAL A 68 13.10 7.15 35.33
N GLU A 69 13.78 6.22 36.00
CA GLU A 69 14.13 6.38 37.40
C GLU A 69 15.50 7.04 37.52
N PHE A 70 15.47 8.36 37.70
CA PHE A 70 16.66 9.14 38.01
C PHE A 70 17.24 8.68 39.36
N PRO A 71 18.51 8.26 39.42
CA PRO A 71 19.15 7.93 40.69
C PRO A 71 19.13 9.13 41.63
N GLY A 72 19.16 8.89 42.95
CA GLY A 72 19.23 9.97 43.93
C GLY A 72 20.43 10.88 43.70
N LYS A 73 20.29 12.20 43.95
CA LYS A 73 21.29 13.24 43.62
C LYS A 73 22.72 12.87 44.03
N PHE A 74 22.91 12.26 45.20
CA PHE A 74 24.22 11.86 45.72
C PHE A 74 24.87 10.71 44.93
N MET A 75 24.07 9.75 44.44
CA MET A 75 24.55 8.60 43.67
C MET A 75 24.71 8.90 42.19
N SER A 76 24.13 10.00 41.70
CA SER A 76 24.04 10.23 40.26
C SER A 76 25.36 10.64 39.59
N ILE A 77 26.25 11.32 40.31
CA ILE A 77 27.59 11.68 39.79
C ILE A 77 28.46 10.43 39.52
N PHE A 78 28.20 9.31 40.22
CA PHE A 78 28.94 8.07 40.02
C PHE A 78 28.32 7.14 38.99
N LYS A 79 27.05 7.34 38.64
CA LYS A 79 26.35 6.50 37.65
C LYS A 79 26.52 6.98 36.21
N GLY A 80 26.88 8.25 36.01
CA GLY A 80 27.05 8.82 34.68
C GLY A 80 25.77 8.72 33.85
N GLU A 81 25.93 8.61 32.53
CA GLU A 81 24.82 8.49 31.59
C GLU A 81 24.15 7.11 31.68
N GLN A 82 22.82 7.12 31.75
CA GLN A 82 21.99 5.92 31.79
C GLN A 82 21.10 5.87 30.55
N THR A 83 20.63 4.68 30.20
CA THR A 83 19.79 4.46 29.03
C THR A 83 18.67 3.50 29.37
N THR A 84 17.46 3.83 28.94
CA THR A 84 16.30 2.92 28.97
C THR A 84 15.62 2.91 27.60
N GLU A 85 15.01 1.79 27.24
CA GLU A 85 14.46 1.57 25.91
C GLU A 85 13.08 0.92 26.02
N VAL A 86 12.16 1.34 25.16
CA VAL A 86 10.85 0.70 25.01
C VAL A 86 10.46 0.65 23.55
N SER A 87 9.88 -0.47 23.14
CA SER A 87 9.42 -0.65 21.77
C SER A 87 7.91 -0.76 21.73
N ASN A 88 7.30 -0.08 20.77
CA ASN A 88 5.87 -0.12 20.54
C ASN A 88 5.56 -0.53 19.10
N CYS A 89 4.71 -1.54 18.97
CA CYS A 89 4.19 -1.99 17.69
C CYS A 89 2.99 -1.17 17.31
N TYR A 90 2.83 -0.86 16.03
CA TYR A 90 1.66 -0.16 15.52
C TYR A 90 1.20 -0.73 14.18
N THR A 91 -0.12 -0.67 13.96
CA THR A 91 -0.77 -0.96 12.69
C THR A 91 -1.64 0.21 12.29
N SER A 92 -1.58 0.63 11.03
CA SER A 92 -2.39 1.72 10.50
C SER A 92 -3.02 1.33 9.16
N GLY A 93 -4.32 1.54 9.02
CA GLY A 93 -5.02 1.36 7.74
C GLY A 93 -4.66 2.50 6.78
N ILE A 94 -4.14 2.16 5.60
CA ILE A 94 -3.77 3.11 4.55
C ILE A 94 -4.44 2.76 3.22
N SER A 95 -4.19 3.61 2.22
CA SER A 95 -4.51 3.31 0.83
C SER A 95 -3.24 3.34 -0.02
N VAL A 96 -3.04 2.29 -0.82
CA VAL A 96 -1.99 2.27 -1.87
C VAL A 96 -2.65 2.43 -3.24
N SER A 97 -1.98 3.09 -4.17
CA SER A 97 -2.40 3.18 -5.56
C SER A 97 -1.55 2.26 -6.43
N HIS A 98 -2.09 1.87 -7.58
CA HIS A 98 -1.34 1.14 -8.58
C HIS A 98 -1.85 1.50 -9.96
N SER A 99 -0.99 1.29 -10.95
CA SER A 99 -1.36 1.30 -12.36
C SER A 99 -1.19 -0.10 -12.94
N HIS A 100 -1.76 -0.35 -14.12
CA HIS A 100 -1.60 -1.64 -14.79
C HIS A 100 -0.11 -1.94 -15.07
N ASN A 101 0.33 -3.13 -14.66
CA ASN A 101 1.69 -3.62 -14.83
C ASN A 101 2.79 -2.64 -14.31
N GLN A 102 2.47 -1.87 -13.29
CA GLN A 102 3.41 -1.01 -12.58
C GLN A 102 3.52 -1.46 -11.12
N PRO A 103 4.65 -1.18 -10.46
CA PRO A 103 4.74 -1.29 -9.01
C PRO A 103 3.65 -0.45 -8.33
N ILE A 104 3.35 -0.79 -7.07
CA ILE A 104 2.48 0.06 -6.26
C ILE A 104 3.12 1.44 -6.09
N ALA A 105 2.31 2.47 -5.96
CA ALA A 105 2.75 3.82 -5.65
C ALA A 105 2.31 4.18 -4.24
N TRP A 106 3.28 4.66 -3.45
CA TRP A 106 3.05 5.17 -2.11
C TRP A 106 3.83 6.51 -1.92
N PRO A 107 3.19 7.61 -1.49
CA PRO A 107 3.84 8.94 -1.45
C PRO A 107 5.04 9.07 -0.50
N LEU A 108 5.02 8.33 0.61
CA LEU A 108 6.00 8.40 1.70
C LEU A 108 7.18 7.42 1.59
N SER A 109 7.25 6.56 0.56
CA SER A 109 8.33 5.57 0.46
C SER A 109 8.59 5.13 -0.97
N ASN A 110 9.82 4.69 -1.23
CA ASN A 110 10.19 4.08 -2.50
C ASN A 110 9.61 2.66 -2.58
N THR A 111 8.67 2.46 -3.49
CA THR A 111 7.96 1.18 -3.67
C THR A 111 8.20 0.56 -5.05
N ALA A 112 9.29 0.94 -5.72
CA ALA A 112 9.62 0.45 -7.07
C ALA A 112 9.78 -1.08 -7.14
N HIS A 113 10.16 -1.72 -6.04
CA HIS A 113 10.30 -3.18 -5.92
C HIS A 113 9.00 -3.90 -5.53
N CYS A 114 7.92 -3.17 -5.26
CA CYS A 114 6.72 -3.73 -4.66
C CYS A 114 5.61 -3.94 -5.68
N TRP A 115 5.33 -5.21 -5.98
CA TRP A 115 4.30 -5.58 -6.94
C TRP A 115 2.98 -5.89 -6.26
N LEU A 116 1.90 -5.38 -6.87
CA LEU A 116 0.55 -5.56 -6.39
C LEU A 116 0.16 -7.04 -6.14
N LYS A 117 0.64 -7.96 -6.97
CA LYS A 117 0.36 -9.40 -6.88
C LYS A 117 0.92 -10.06 -5.62
N ASP A 118 1.95 -9.47 -5.01
CA ASP A 118 2.67 -10.08 -3.89
C ASP A 118 1.87 -9.97 -2.58
N GLY A 119 0.94 -9.01 -2.50
CA GLY A 119 0.10 -8.80 -1.31
C GLY A 119 0.84 -8.16 -0.13
N HIS A 120 2.12 -7.83 -0.31
CA HIS A 120 2.93 -7.21 0.72
C HIS A 120 4.12 -6.46 0.13
N CYS A 121 4.71 -5.57 0.92
CA CYS A 121 5.89 -4.78 0.58
C CYS A 121 6.66 -4.45 1.85
N SER A 122 7.96 -4.76 1.88
CA SER A 122 8.87 -4.26 2.91
C SER A 122 9.44 -2.92 2.46
N LEU A 123 9.33 -1.91 3.33
CA LEU A 123 9.77 -0.55 3.06
C LEU A 123 11.20 -0.31 3.59
N GLU A 124 11.85 0.74 3.09
CA GLU A 124 13.22 1.10 3.46
C GLU A 124 13.36 1.47 4.96
N ASP A 125 12.29 1.95 5.58
CA ASP A 125 12.21 2.26 7.01
C ASP A 125 12.01 1.02 7.90
N GLN A 126 12.15 -0.17 7.32
CA GLN A 126 11.99 -1.49 7.95
C GLN A 126 10.54 -1.83 8.36
N SER A 127 9.57 -1.00 7.96
CA SER A 127 8.15 -1.32 8.10
C SER A 127 7.66 -2.26 7.00
N VAL A 128 6.48 -2.85 7.20
CA VAL A 128 5.86 -3.75 6.21
C VAL A 128 4.44 -3.30 5.95
N THR A 129 4.08 -3.22 4.68
CA THR A 129 2.71 -3.02 4.23
C THR A 129 2.13 -4.33 3.72
N VAL A 130 0.89 -4.65 4.09
CA VAL A 130 0.16 -5.85 3.65
C VAL A 130 -1.20 -5.44 3.07
N TRP A 131 -1.61 -6.09 1.97
CA TRP A 131 -2.91 -5.92 1.35
C TRP A 131 -3.41 -7.24 0.78
N THR A 132 -4.68 -7.28 0.41
CA THR A 132 -5.25 -8.41 -0.33
C THR A 132 -4.99 -8.19 -1.82
N PRO A 133 -4.22 -9.07 -2.50
CA PRO A 133 -4.05 -8.97 -3.94
C PRO A 133 -5.41 -9.00 -4.65
N PRO A 134 -5.60 -8.15 -5.68
CA PRO A 134 -6.78 -8.23 -6.52
C PRO A 134 -6.83 -9.60 -7.21
N THR A 135 -8.03 -10.15 -7.43
CA THR A 135 -8.18 -11.30 -8.32
C THR A 135 -7.79 -10.91 -9.74
N ASN A 136 -7.37 -11.87 -10.58
CA ASN A 136 -6.82 -11.63 -11.92
C ASN A 136 -7.65 -10.68 -12.82
N THR A 137 -8.96 -10.58 -12.58
CA THR A 137 -9.91 -9.69 -13.27
C THR A 137 -9.79 -8.19 -12.92
N SER A 138 -9.00 -7.81 -11.91
CA SER A 138 -8.84 -6.41 -11.47
C SER A 138 -7.46 -5.82 -11.80
N LEU A 139 -6.66 -6.55 -12.56
CA LEU A 139 -5.37 -6.11 -13.06
C LEU A 139 -5.43 -5.67 -14.53
N CYS A 140 -6.62 -5.52 -15.11
CA CYS A 140 -6.80 -5.18 -16.52
C CYS A 140 -6.24 -3.80 -16.82
N LYS A 141 -5.65 -3.64 -18.01
CA LYS A 141 -5.21 -2.35 -18.51
C LYS A 141 -6.39 -1.43 -18.79
N TYR A 142 -7.49 -2.01 -19.23
CA TYR A 142 -8.70 -1.31 -19.65
C TYR A 142 -9.88 -1.68 -18.76
N SER A 143 -10.80 -0.74 -18.61
CA SER A 143 -12.06 -0.95 -17.89
C SER A 143 -13.22 -0.59 -18.80
N LYS A 144 -14.33 -1.32 -18.67
CA LYS A 144 -15.54 -1.07 -19.46
C LYS A 144 -16.11 0.29 -19.06
N MET A 145 -16.17 1.21 -20.02
CA MET A 145 -16.75 2.53 -19.81
C MET A 145 -18.27 2.50 -19.90
N ALA A 146 -18.82 1.93 -20.97
CA ALA A 146 -20.25 1.74 -21.19
C ALA A 146 -20.50 0.70 -22.29
N SER A 147 -21.77 0.38 -22.54
CA SER A 147 -22.24 -0.45 -23.65
C SER A 147 -23.20 0.35 -24.50
N TRP A 148 -23.15 0.13 -25.81
CA TRP A 148 -24.01 0.80 -26.78
C TRP A 148 -24.52 -0.20 -27.80
N GLU A 149 -25.75 0.03 -28.26
CA GLU A 149 -26.36 -0.69 -29.36
C GLU A 149 -26.00 -0.03 -30.68
N GLY A 150 -25.88 -0.83 -31.74
CA GLY A 150 -25.55 -0.33 -33.07
C GLY A 150 -25.46 -1.44 -34.10
N ASN A 151 -25.27 -1.04 -35.35
CA ASN A 151 -25.23 -1.94 -36.50
C ASN A 151 -23.82 -1.99 -37.10
N VAL A 152 -23.41 -3.19 -37.50
CA VAL A 152 -22.15 -3.41 -38.21
C VAL A 152 -22.39 -3.27 -39.71
N ASN A 153 -21.61 -2.41 -40.36
CA ASN A 153 -21.54 -2.29 -41.80
C ASN A 153 -20.35 -3.12 -42.29
N ALA A 154 -20.64 -4.19 -43.03
CA ALA A 154 -19.62 -5.13 -43.48
C ALA A 154 -18.79 -4.61 -44.68
N GLU A 155 -19.28 -3.59 -45.40
CA GLU A 155 -18.62 -3.06 -46.61
C GLU A 155 -17.41 -2.18 -46.30
N ASP A 156 -17.49 -1.40 -45.23
CA ASP A 156 -16.48 -0.42 -44.79
C ASP A 156 -15.83 -0.82 -43.46
N ASN A 157 -16.17 -1.99 -42.90
CA ASN A 157 -15.77 -2.42 -41.56
C ASN A 157 -16.07 -1.36 -40.49
N SER A 158 -17.23 -0.70 -40.56
CA SER A 158 -17.65 0.24 -39.54
C SER A 158 -18.74 -0.33 -38.63
N TRP A 159 -18.82 0.17 -37.41
CA TRP A 159 -19.96 -0.01 -36.53
C TRP A 159 -20.55 1.35 -36.21
N THR A 160 -21.86 1.48 -36.33
CA THR A 160 -22.56 2.75 -36.10
C THR A 160 -23.55 2.58 -34.95
N SER A 161 -23.49 3.47 -33.95
CA SER A 161 -24.44 3.41 -32.83
C SER A 161 -25.87 3.68 -33.31
N THR A 162 -26.85 3.05 -32.66
CA THR A 162 -28.28 3.26 -32.95
C THR A 162 -28.71 4.71 -32.68
N SER A 163 -28.06 5.42 -31.75
CA SER A 163 -28.30 6.84 -31.52
C SER A 163 -27.75 7.76 -32.62
N GLY A 164 -26.86 7.24 -33.48
CA GLY A 164 -26.18 8.01 -34.53
C GLY A 164 -25.12 8.98 -34.00
N GLU A 165 -24.77 8.92 -32.71
CA GLU A 165 -23.87 9.87 -32.06
C GLU A 165 -22.39 9.63 -32.39
N PHE A 166 -22.03 8.40 -32.71
CA PHE A 166 -20.67 8.02 -33.09
C PHE A 166 -20.64 6.78 -33.98
N VAL A 167 -19.57 6.69 -34.76
CA VAL A 167 -19.22 5.60 -35.68
C VAL A 167 -17.81 5.16 -35.33
N LEU A 168 -17.56 3.86 -35.32
CA LEU A 168 -16.26 3.23 -35.11
C LEU A 168 -15.83 2.57 -36.42
N THR A 169 -14.58 2.78 -36.84
CA THR A 169 -14.03 2.19 -38.06
C THR A 169 -12.89 1.25 -37.71
N PHE A 170 -13.02 -0.03 -38.08
CA PHE A 170 -12.02 -1.03 -37.73
C PHE A 170 -11.00 -1.20 -38.85
N THR A 171 -9.72 -1.00 -38.53
CA THR A 171 -8.63 -1.22 -39.50
C THR A 171 -8.46 -2.72 -39.76
N PRO A 172 -8.34 -3.20 -41.03
CA PRO A 172 -8.25 -4.63 -41.30
C PRO A 172 -6.92 -5.24 -40.83
N LYS A 173 -7.05 -6.31 -40.04
CA LYS A 173 -6.20 -7.52 -39.95
C LYS A 173 -4.67 -7.31 -39.81
N HIS A 174 -4.21 -7.11 -38.57
CA HIS A 174 -3.39 -8.09 -37.83
C HIS A 174 -2.77 -7.52 -36.55
N GLU A 175 -2.82 -6.20 -36.32
CA GLU A 175 -2.07 -5.55 -35.22
C GLU A 175 -2.94 -4.99 -34.07
N MET A 176 -4.27 -5.06 -34.17
CA MET A 176 -5.16 -4.31 -33.27
C MET A 176 -5.98 -5.14 -32.26
N VAL A 177 -5.93 -6.46 -32.32
CA VAL A 177 -6.56 -7.30 -31.27
C VAL A 177 -5.61 -7.36 -30.08
N GLN A 178 -5.87 -6.52 -29.08
CA GLN A 178 -5.15 -6.60 -27.80
C GLN A 178 -5.92 -7.48 -26.84
N ARG A 179 -5.27 -8.51 -26.30
CA ARG A 179 -5.86 -9.33 -25.25
C ARG A 179 -5.62 -8.68 -23.90
N ASP A 180 -6.71 -8.31 -23.22
CA ASP A 180 -6.67 -7.82 -21.83
C ASP A 180 -7.66 -8.62 -20.98
N CYS A 181 -7.18 -9.14 -19.84
CA CYS A 181 -8.01 -9.93 -18.91
C CYS A 181 -8.87 -11.04 -19.56
N LYS A 182 -8.29 -11.77 -20.51
CA LYS A 182 -8.96 -12.85 -21.29
C LYS A 182 -10.07 -12.37 -22.22
N THR A 183 -10.17 -11.07 -22.45
CA THR A 183 -11.03 -10.51 -23.49
C THR A 183 -10.17 -9.99 -24.62
N ASP A 184 -10.61 -10.24 -25.84
CA ASP A 184 -10.01 -9.68 -27.03
C ASP A 184 -10.64 -8.29 -27.27
N LEU A 185 -9.82 -7.24 -27.23
CA LEU A 185 -10.22 -5.85 -27.45
C LEU A 185 -9.89 -5.45 -28.88
N VAL A 186 -10.80 -4.70 -29.50
CA VAL A 186 -10.60 -4.12 -30.83
C VAL A 186 -10.48 -2.60 -30.70
N THR A 187 -9.49 -2.02 -31.37
CA THR A 187 -9.29 -0.56 -31.41
C THR A 187 -9.85 0.03 -32.70
N ASP A 188 -10.45 1.20 -32.56
CA ASP A 188 -10.81 2.09 -33.67
C ASP A 188 -9.56 2.78 -34.24
N SER A 189 -9.53 3.04 -35.54
CA SER A 189 -8.36 3.60 -36.24
C SER A 189 -8.05 5.04 -35.84
N ASP A 190 -9.08 5.80 -35.46
CA ASP A 190 -9.00 7.26 -35.35
C ASP A 190 -8.86 7.75 -33.91
N TYR A 191 -9.08 6.87 -32.92
CA TYR A 191 -9.02 7.24 -31.50
C TYR A 191 -8.30 6.17 -30.67
N CYS A 192 -7.45 6.63 -29.73
CA CYS A 192 -6.96 5.83 -28.60
C CYS A 192 -8.09 5.52 -27.59
N ARG A 193 -9.26 5.09 -28.06
CA ARG A 193 -10.40 4.63 -27.27
C ARG A 193 -10.57 3.14 -27.54
N PHE A 194 -10.39 2.34 -26.50
CA PHE A 194 -10.63 0.90 -26.55
C PHE A 194 -12.10 0.69 -26.24
N PHE A 195 -12.84 0.11 -27.18
CA PHE A 195 -14.25 -0.20 -26.99
C PHE A 195 -14.41 -1.67 -26.65
N TRP A 196 -15.19 -1.95 -25.61
CA TRP A 196 -15.71 -3.28 -25.36
C TRP A 196 -16.96 -3.42 -26.24
N ILE A 197 -16.84 -4.11 -27.36
CA ILE A 197 -17.99 -4.41 -28.22
C ILE A 197 -18.33 -5.86 -27.98
N ASP A 198 -19.39 -6.09 -27.20
CA ASP A 198 -20.09 -7.36 -27.24
C ASP A 198 -20.78 -7.45 -28.59
N ILE A 199 -20.10 -8.02 -29.59
CA ILE A 199 -20.72 -8.35 -30.86
C ILE A 199 -21.60 -9.58 -30.62
N PHE A 200 -22.82 -9.35 -30.14
CA PHE A 200 -23.86 -10.36 -30.26
C PHE A 200 -24.23 -10.46 -31.74
N LEU A 201 -23.63 -11.42 -32.44
CA LEU A 201 -24.13 -11.88 -33.73
C LEU A 201 -25.47 -12.56 -33.46
N VAL A 202 -26.57 -11.88 -33.78
CA VAL A 202 -27.89 -12.51 -33.96
C VAL A 202 -28.00 -12.96 -35.40
#